data_AF-A0A350QCS5-F1
#
_entry.id   AF-A0A350QCS5-F1
#
_cell.length_a   1.000
_cell.length_b   1.000
_cell.length_c   1.000
_cell.angle_alpha   90.00
_cell.angle_beta   90.00
_cell.angle_gamma   90.00
#
_symmetry.space_group_name_H-M   'P 1'
#
loop_
_entity.id
_entity.type
_entity.pdbx_description
1 polymer ?
#
loop_
_entity_poly.entity_id
_entity_poly.type
_entity_poly.pdbx_seq_one_letter_code
_entity_poly.pdbx_strand_id
1 'polypeptide(L)'
;VFDGGRRLRGLRLLSERGVIDAETYDVPVKVLIGDEATLSETSTAANFHQLKMTPAEECRAFQYFIGLNNDIDGVAKRFGLTRRFVEGRLRLAKLAEPIFEALSEGAITLDVAKAYASTENQEKQLLVWNSYGASYAN
;
A
#
# COMPACT_ATOMS: atom_id res chain seq x y z
N VAL A 1 18.41 2.91 2.36
CA VAL A 1 17.56 4.09 2.08
C VAL A 1 16.12 3.62 2.05
N PHE A 2 15.35 3.90 3.09
CA PHE A 2 13.98 3.41 3.23
C PHE A 2 12.93 4.35 2.60
N ASP A 3 13.28 5.62 2.37
CA ASP A 3 12.47 6.61 1.62
C ASP A 3 13.40 7.46 0.71
N GLY A 4 12.87 8.00 -0.40
CA GLY A 4 13.62 8.85 -1.33
C GLY A 4 14.34 8.13 -2.46
N GLY A 5 13.97 6.88 -2.77
CA GLY A 5 14.64 6.06 -3.80
C GLY A 5 14.73 6.71 -5.18
N ARG A 6 13.71 7.49 -5.60
CA ARG A 6 13.74 8.24 -6.87
C ARG A 6 14.82 9.33 -6.86
N ARG A 7 14.98 10.03 -5.74
CA ARG A 7 15.96 11.11 -5.56
C ARG A 7 17.37 10.54 -5.48
N LEU A 8 17.55 9.42 -4.78
CA LEU A 8 18.82 8.68 -4.76
C LEU A 8 19.24 8.22 -6.16
N ARG A 9 18.33 7.66 -6.95
CA ARG A 9 18.62 7.28 -8.35
C ARG A 9 19.04 8.48 -9.20
N GLY A 10 18.34 9.61 -9.04
CA GLY A 10 18.71 10.86 -9.71
C GLY A 10 20.10 11.37 -9.32
N LEU A 11 20.44 11.35 -8.04
CA LEU A 11 21.76 11.75 -7.55
C LEU A 11 22.87 10.82 -8.08
N ARG A 12 22.64 9.50 -8.11
CA ARG A 12 23.58 8.55 -8.72
C ARG A 12 23.81 8.85 -10.20
N LEU A 13 22.74 9.12 -10.94
CA LEU A 13 22.84 9.47 -12.36
C LEU A 13 23.60 10.79 -12.59
N LEU A 14 23.41 11.79 -11.72
CA LEU A 14 24.16 13.06 -11.79
C LEU A 14 25.64 12.86 -11.47
N SER A 15 25.96 11.97 -10.53
CA SER A 15 27.33 11.60 -10.20
C SER A 15 27.99 10.83 -11.34
N GLU A 16 27.31 9.85 -11.93
CA GLU A 16 27.80 9.11 -13.11
C GLU A 16 28.06 10.03 -14.31
N ARG A 17 27.26 11.10 -14.46
CA ARG A 17 27.43 12.12 -15.51
C ARG A 17 28.50 13.17 -15.18
N GLY A 18 29.14 13.09 -14.02
CA GLY A 18 30.15 14.06 -13.56
C GLY A 18 29.59 15.45 -13.27
N VAL A 19 28.26 15.59 -13.12
CA VAL A 19 27.62 16.88 -12.79
C VAL A 19 27.79 17.20 -11.30
N ILE A 20 27.86 16.17 -10.46
CA ILE A 20 28.17 16.27 -9.04
C ILE A 20 29.31 15.32 -8.69
N ASP A 21 30.18 15.73 -7.78
CA ASP A 21 31.22 14.85 -7.23
C ASP A 21 30.64 14.06 -6.05
N ALA A 22 30.70 12.73 -6.11
CA ALA A 22 30.17 11.87 -5.05
C ALA A 22 30.89 12.04 -3.72
N GLU A 23 32.16 12.44 -3.73
CA GLU A 23 32.98 12.54 -2.52
C GLU A 23 32.77 13.87 -1.78
N THR A 24 32.36 14.93 -2.48
CA THR A 24 32.21 16.28 -1.91
C THR A 24 30.79 16.81 -1.89
N TYR A 25 29.86 16.20 -2.63
CA TYR A 25 28.49 16.69 -2.72
C TYR A 25 27.64 16.23 -1.52
N ASP A 26 27.38 17.16 -0.59
CA ASP A 26 26.54 16.89 0.58
C ASP A 26 25.05 16.78 0.23
N VAL A 27 24.41 15.72 0.73
CA VAL A 27 22.98 15.49 0.60
C VAL A 27 22.35 15.53 1.99
N PRO A 28 21.42 16.47 2.27
CA PRO A 28 20.72 16.49 3.54
C PRO A 28 19.85 15.23 3.66
N VAL A 29 20.20 14.37 4.61
CA VAL A 29 19.45 13.15 4.93
C VAL A 29 18.96 13.20 6.37
N LYS A 30 17.74 12.70 6.58
CA LYS A 30 17.22 12.48 7.92
C LYS A 30 17.52 11.04 8.33
N VAL A 31 18.43 10.86 9.28
CA VAL A 31 18.74 9.55 9.84
C VAL A 31 17.68 9.21 10.87
N LEU A 32 16.97 8.10 10.67
CA LEU A 32 16.03 7.54 11.64
C LEU A 32 16.62 6.24 12.17
N ILE A 33 16.56 6.06 13.49
CA ILE A 33 17.02 4.85 14.18
C ILE A 33 15.76 4.16 14.72
N GLY A 34 15.52 2.93 14.31
CA GLY A 34 14.36 2.12 14.69
C GLY A 34 14.52 0.70 14.16
N ASP A 35 13.66 -0.21 14.60
CA ASP A 35 13.53 -1.53 14.01
C ASP A 35 12.98 -1.46 12.57
N GLU A 36 13.32 -2.46 11.75
CA GLU A 36 12.98 -2.46 10.32
C GLU A 36 11.46 -2.33 10.06
N ALA A 37 10.64 -2.89 10.95
CA ALA A 37 9.19 -2.77 10.92
C ALA A 37 8.72 -1.31 11.11
N THR A 38 9.22 -0.60 12.13
CA THR A 38 8.82 0.80 12.36
C THR A 38 9.37 1.75 11.30
N LEU A 39 10.57 1.47 10.76
CA LEU A 39 11.15 2.26 9.67
C LEU A 39 10.37 2.06 8.35
N SER A 40 9.97 0.83 8.05
CA SER A 40 9.12 0.50 6.89
C SER A 40 7.73 1.12 7.01
N GLU A 41 7.14 1.07 8.21
CA GLU A 41 5.87 1.75 8.53
C GLU A 41 5.95 3.26 8.33
N THR A 42 7.00 3.90 8.85
CA THR A 42 7.17 5.36 8.78
C THR A 42 7.33 5.83 7.33
N SER A 43 8.10 5.10 6.52
CA SER A 43 8.26 5.38 5.09
C SER A 43 6.95 5.22 4.33
N THR A 44 6.19 4.16 4.64
CA THR A 44 4.92 3.89 3.97
C THR A 44 3.84 4.91 4.35
N ALA A 45 3.81 5.34 5.61
CA ALA A 45 2.96 6.44 6.06
C ALA A 45 3.33 7.77 5.39
N ALA A 46 4.63 8.08 5.25
CA ALA A 46 5.08 9.26 4.50
C ALA A 46 4.63 9.20 3.02
N ASN A 47 4.76 8.04 2.38
CA ASN A 47 4.28 7.82 1.01
C ASN A 47 2.76 7.93 0.92
N PHE A 48 1.99 7.42 1.88
CA PHE A 48 0.52 7.54 1.91
C PHE A 48 0.03 8.99 1.76
N HIS A 49 0.75 9.93 2.39
CA HIS A 49 0.42 11.35 2.32
C HIS A 49 0.97 12.07 1.07
N GLN A 50 2.06 11.59 0.46
CA GLN A 50 2.74 12.28 -0.66
C GLN A 50 2.43 11.71 -2.04
N LEU A 51 2.22 10.40 -2.16
CA LEU A 51 1.91 9.68 -3.39
C LEU A 51 0.62 8.92 -3.12
N LYS A 52 -0.49 9.36 -3.73
CA LYS A 52 -1.80 8.69 -3.57
C LYS A 52 -1.65 7.20 -3.89
N MET A 53 -1.58 6.36 -2.86
CA MET A 53 -1.59 4.92 -3.02
C MET A 53 -2.91 4.50 -3.65
N THR A 54 -2.87 3.46 -4.47
CA THR A 54 -4.09 2.83 -4.96
C THR A 54 -4.79 2.10 -3.81
N PRO A 55 -6.12 1.93 -3.85
CA PRO A 55 -6.86 1.14 -2.87
C PRO A 55 -6.27 -0.24 -2.57
N ALA A 56 -5.73 -0.93 -3.58
CA ALA A 56 -5.13 -2.25 -3.43
C ALA A 56 -3.78 -2.20 -2.71
N GLU A 57 -2.95 -1.19 -2.99
CA GLU A 57 -1.70 -0.95 -2.28
C GLU A 57 -1.95 -0.63 -0.80
N GLU A 58 -2.97 0.18 -0.48
CA GLU A 58 -3.38 0.45 0.90
C GLU A 58 -3.77 -0.84 1.64
N CYS A 59 -4.52 -1.72 0.98
CA CYS A 59 -4.94 -3.01 1.53
C CYS A 59 -3.74 -3.89 1.89
N ARG A 60 -2.77 -4.02 0.98
CA ARG A 60 -1.54 -4.80 1.19
C ARG A 60 -0.66 -4.18 2.28
N ALA A 61 -0.51 -2.86 2.30
CA ALA A 61 0.24 -2.14 3.31
C ALA A 61 -0.33 -2.40 4.72
N PHE A 62 -1.65 -2.26 4.90
CA PHE A 62 -2.27 -2.51 6.20
C PHE A 62 -2.21 -3.99 6.62
N GLN A 63 -2.35 -4.95 5.69
CA GLN A 63 -2.12 -6.37 5.99
C GLN A 63 -0.71 -6.62 6.51
N TYR A 64 0.30 -6.03 5.85
CA TYR A 64 1.70 -6.18 6.26
C TYR A 64 1.93 -5.62 7.66
N PHE A 65 1.48 -4.39 7.94
CA PHE A 65 1.69 -3.77 9.25
C PHE A 65 0.94 -4.48 10.37
N ILE A 66 -0.31 -4.86 10.15
CA ILE A 66 -1.09 -5.58 11.17
C ILE A 66 -0.58 -7.00 11.37
N GLY A 67 -0.02 -7.65 10.34
CA GLY A 67 0.64 -8.94 10.49
C GLY A 67 1.87 -8.89 11.41
N LEU A 68 2.53 -7.73 11.53
CA LEU A 68 3.73 -7.57 12.36
C LEU A 68 3.43 -7.36 13.85
N ASN A 69 2.37 -6.63 14.18
CA ASN A 69 2.11 -6.16 15.55
C ASN A 69 0.64 -6.30 16.01
N ASN A 70 -0.26 -6.75 15.13
CA ASN A 70 -1.70 -6.93 15.36
C ASN A 70 -2.41 -5.72 16.00
N ASP A 71 -1.90 -4.50 15.75
CA ASP A 71 -2.36 -3.27 16.37
C ASP A 71 -3.02 -2.33 15.35
N ILE A 72 -4.32 -2.51 15.15
CA ILE A 72 -5.13 -1.71 14.20
C ILE A 72 -5.19 -0.24 14.64
N ASP A 73 -5.32 0.04 15.94
CA ASP A 73 -5.45 1.40 16.46
C ASP A 73 -4.13 2.16 16.33
N GLY A 74 -3.00 1.49 16.58
CA GLY A 74 -1.67 2.05 16.35
C GLY A 74 -1.44 2.37 14.88
N VAL A 75 -1.75 1.46 13.96
CA VAL A 75 -1.65 1.72 12.52
C VAL A 75 -2.55 2.90 12.13
N ALA A 76 -3.82 2.91 12.55
CA ALA A 76 -4.72 4.03 12.27
C ALA A 76 -4.15 5.38 12.75
N LYS A 77 -3.61 5.43 13.98
CA LYS A 77 -3.00 6.63 14.56
C LYS A 77 -1.77 7.09 13.79
N ARG A 78 -0.88 6.17 13.37
CA ARG A 78 0.36 6.49 12.63
C ARG A 78 0.08 7.04 11.23
N PHE A 79 -0.97 6.56 10.57
CA PHE A 79 -1.39 7.01 9.25
C PHE A 79 -2.38 8.19 9.30
N GLY A 80 -2.79 8.66 10.49
CA GLY A 80 -3.79 9.72 10.64
C GLY A 80 -5.18 9.33 10.14
N LEU A 81 -5.51 8.04 10.20
CA LEU A 81 -6.76 7.47 9.71
C LEU A 81 -7.66 7.02 10.88
N THR A 82 -8.92 6.75 10.57
CA THR A 82 -9.83 6.13 11.55
C THR A 82 -9.65 4.61 11.56
N ARG A 83 -9.86 3.98 12.72
CA ARG A 83 -9.89 2.51 12.84
C ARG A 83 -10.81 1.87 11.80
N ARG A 84 -12.00 2.44 11.61
CA ARG A 84 -13.01 1.97 10.63
C ARG A 84 -12.46 1.97 9.20
N PHE A 85 -11.62 2.93 8.84
CA PHE A 85 -11.01 2.99 7.51
C PHE A 85 -10.04 1.83 7.30
N VAL A 86 -9.14 1.60 8.27
CA VAL A 86 -8.16 0.51 8.23
C VAL A 86 -8.87 -0.85 8.19
N GLU A 87 -9.87 -1.07 9.04
CA GLU A 87 -10.70 -2.29 9.03
C GLU A 87 -11.41 -2.50 7.68
N GLY A 88 -11.91 -1.43 7.07
CA GLY A 88 -12.54 -1.50 5.75
C GLY A 88 -11.56 -2.00 4.68
N ARG A 89 -10.32 -1.49 4.67
CA ARG A 89 -9.28 -1.94 3.74
C ARG A 89 -8.81 -3.37 4.01
N LEU A 90 -8.67 -3.76 5.27
CA LEU A 90 -8.35 -5.15 5.62
C LEU A 90 -9.42 -6.13 5.15
N ARG A 91 -10.69 -5.74 5.22
CA ARG A 91 -11.79 -6.59 4.72
C ARG A 91 -11.68 -6.82 3.22
N LEU A 92 -11.31 -5.78 2.46
CA LEU A 92 -11.05 -5.90 1.02
C LEU A 92 -9.82 -6.76 0.73
N ALA A 93 -8.79 -6.69 1.58
CA ALA A 93 -7.59 -7.51 1.46
C ALA A 93 -7.86 -9.02 1.66
N LYS A 94 -9.02 -9.41 2.21
CA LYS A 94 -9.45 -10.81 2.38
C LYS A 94 -10.32 -11.33 1.23
N LEU A 95 -10.59 -10.52 0.21
CA LEU A 95 -11.31 -10.96 -0.98
C LEU A 95 -10.58 -12.15 -1.65
N ALA A 96 -11.35 -12.97 -2.36
CA ALA A 96 -10.79 -14.03 -3.20
C ALA A 96 -9.82 -13.44 -4.23
N GLU A 97 -8.72 -14.14 -4.50
CA GLU A 97 -7.60 -13.65 -5.31
C GLU A 97 -8.03 -13.00 -6.64
N PRO A 98 -8.91 -13.60 -7.47
CA PRO A 98 -9.28 -13.01 -8.76
C PRO A 98 -10.01 -11.66 -8.64
N ILE A 99 -10.75 -11.47 -7.55
CA ILE A 99 -11.52 -10.25 -7.29
C ILE A 99 -10.57 -9.15 -6.78
N PHE A 100 -9.63 -9.53 -5.92
CA PHE A 100 -8.62 -8.61 -5.42
C PHE A 100 -7.68 -8.15 -6.55
N GLU A 101 -7.28 -9.06 -7.44
CA GLU A 101 -6.50 -8.73 -8.64
C GLU A 101 -7.25 -7.74 -9.54
N ALA A 102 -8.53 -7.99 -9.83
CA ALA A 102 -9.34 -7.08 -10.62
C ALA A 102 -9.46 -5.67 -9.99
N LEU A 103 -9.50 -5.57 -8.66
CA LEU A 103 -9.45 -4.29 -7.96
C LEU A 103 -8.07 -3.62 -8.10
N SER A 104 -6.99 -4.41 -8.06
CA SER A 104 -5.63 -3.91 -8.20
C SER A 104 -5.31 -3.40 -9.61
N GLU A 105 -5.88 -4.03 -10.63
CA GLU A 105 -5.77 -3.63 -12.03
C GLU A 105 -6.73 -2.48 -12.39
N GLY A 106 -7.67 -2.16 -11.50
CA GLY A 106 -8.70 -1.14 -11.74
C GLY A 106 -9.83 -1.61 -12.66
N ALA A 107 -9.92 -2.91 -12.95
CA ALA A 107 -11.00 -3.51 -13.74
C ALA A 107 -12.36 -3.42 -13.02
N ILE A 108 -12.37 -3.43 -11.69
CA ILE A 108 -13.55 -3.17 -10.86
C ILE A 108 -13.35 -1.95 -9.97
N THR A 109 -14.45 -1.26 -9.68
CA THR A 109 -14.42 -0.12 -8.76
C THR A 109 -14.36 -0.58 -7.30
N LEU A 110 -13.93 0.35 -6.44
CA LEU A 110 -13.90 0.11 -4.99
C LEU A 110 -15.27 -0.29 -4.42
N ASP A 111 -16.35 0.25 -4.95
CA ASP A 111 -17.69 -0.06 -4.44
C ASP A 111 -18.16 -1.46 -4.86
N VAL A 112 -17.77 -1.93 -6.05
CA VAL A 112 -17.97 -3.34 -6.45
C VAL A 112 -17.19 -4.27 -5.54
N ALA A 113 -15.92 -3.95 -5.25
CA ALA A 113 -15.11 -4.75 -4.32
C ALA A 113 -15.73 -4.79 -2.90
N LYS A 114 -16.30 -3.67 -2.41
CA LYS A 114 -17.03 -3.65 -1.14
C LYS A 114 -18.27 -4.56 -1.15
N ALA A 115 -18.97 -4.67 -2.28
CA ALA A 115 -20.13 -5.55 -2.40
C ALA A 115 -19.72 -7.02 -2.26
N TYR A 116 -18.63 -7.45 -2.90
CA TYR A 116 -18.08 -8.80 -2.70
C TYR A 116 -17.59 -9.04 -1.26
N ALA A 117 -17.06 -7.99 -0.62
CA ALA A 117 -16.59 -8.05 0.76
C ALA A 117 -17.73 -8.07 1.81
N SER A 118 -19.00 -8.11 1.39
CA SER A 118 -20.15 -8.30 2.30
C SER A 118 -20.20 -9.70 2.91
N THR A 119 -19.55 -10.69 2.29
CA THR A 119 -19.38 -12.05 2.79
C THR A 119 -17.90 -12.36 2.95
N GLU A 120 -17.51 -13.02 4.04
CA GLU A 120 -16.12 -13.48 4.24
C GLU A 120 -15.83 -14.84 3.58
N ASN A 121 -16.88 -15.52 3.08
CA ASN A 121 -16.73 -16.80 2.40
C ASN A 121 -16.22 -16.59 0.96
N GLN A 122 -14.96 -16.94 0.72
CA GLN A 122 -14.29 -16.81 -0.57
C GLN A 122 -14.88 -17.72 -1.66
N GLU A 123 -15.40 -18.91 -1.33
CA GLU A 123 -16.05 -19.78 -2.31
C GLU A 123 -17.31 -19.14 -2.88
N LYS A 124 -18.12 -18.49 -2.02
CA LYS A 124 -19.30 -17.74 -2.46
C LYS A 124 -18.93 -16.53 -3.30
N GLN A 125 -17.85 -15.83 -2.92
CA GLN A 125 -17.33 -14.72 -3.72
C GLN A 125 -16.93 -15.20 -5.12
N LEU A 126 -16.17 -16.30 -5.21
CA LEU A 126 -15.77 -16.91 -6.48
C LEU A 126 -16.96 -17.41 -7.30
N LEU A 127 -17.98 -17.98 -6.66
CA LEU A 127 -19.19 -18.41 -7.35
C LEU A 127 -19.92 -17.22 -8.00
N VAL A 128 -20.07 -16.11 -7.29
CA VAL A 128 -20.68 -14.88 -7.82
C VAL A 128 -19.79 -14.22 -8.87
N TRP A 129 -18.47 -14.27 -8.68
CA TRP A 129 -17.50 -13.77 -9.65
C TRP A 129 -17.55 -14.56 -10.96
N ASN A 130 -17.64 -15.89 -10.89
CA ASN A 130 -17.71 -16.73 -12.09
C ASN A 130 -19.06 -16.62 -12.79
N SER A 131 -20.16 -16.34 -12.07
CA SER A 131 -21.48 -16.18 -12.66
C SER A 131 -21.73 -14.80 -13.27
N TYR A 132 -21.13 -13.73 -12.73
CA TYR A 132 -21.38 -12.35 -13.16
C TYR A 132 -20.13 -11.54 -13.54
N GLY A 133 -18.92 -12.10 -13.49
CA GLY A 133 -17.65 -11.38 -13.67
C GLY A 133 -17.53 -10.67 -15.02
N ALA A 134 -18.22 -11.16 -16.06
CA ALA A 134 -18.27 -10.52 -17.37
C ALA A 134 -19.13 -9.23 -17.41
N SER A 135 -20.02 -8.99 -16.43
CA SER A 135 -20.93 -7.84 -16.41
C SER A 135 -20.38 -6.60 -15.71
N TYR A 136 -19.28 -6.72 -14.96
CA TYR A 136 -18.70 -5.62 -14.17
C TYR A 136 -17.35 -5.11 -14.71
N ALA A 137 -16.86 -5.70 -15.80
CA ALA A 137 -15.67 -5.21 -16.51
C ALA A 137 -16.04 -3.92 -17.28
N ASN A 138 -15.33 -2.84 -16.99
CA ASN A 138 -15.43 -1.57 -17.73
C ASN A 138 -14.84 -1.69 -19.15
#